data_AF-A0A975JND8-F1
#
_entry.id   AF-A0A975JND8-F1
#
_cell.length_a   1.000
_cell.length_b   1.000
_cell.length_c   1.000
_cell.angle_alpha   90.00
_cell.angle_beta   90.00
_cell.angle_gamma   90.00
#
_symmetry.space_group_name_H-M   'P 1'
#
loop_
_entity.id
_entity.type
_entity.pdbx_description
1 polymer ?
#
loop_
_entity_poly.entity_id
_entity_poly.type
_entity_poly.pdbx_seq_one_letter_code
_entity_poly.pdbx_strand_id
1 'polypeptide(L)'
;MRAASGADPDRFRRGVFRQGQPALRRCRTRARRRAGAARSGACGGSAGDLHQRRVPSLDGRWRAVRPEDRRADQFRARQSDGRVAPGLEPREDELVISKQYASAFFGTSLASTLTANGHDSLIITGLSTSGCVRATCVDACQHGFIPIVVEEAVGDRHADVHRANLFDMNAKYGDVVGKAEVLEHLAALAGA
;
A
#
# COMPACT_ATOMS: atom_id res chain seq x y z
N MET A 1 -40.04 -3.75 -12.16
CA MET A 1 -39.74 -4.46 -13.42
C MET A 1 -38.26 -4.22 -13.71
N ARG A 2 -37.28 -5.12 -13.58
CA ARG A 2 -37.15 -6.54 -13.25
C ARG A 2 -35.85 -6.67 -12.43
N ALA A 3 -35.85 -7.59 -11.47
CA ALA A 3 -34.65 -8.09 -10.82
C ALA A 3 -33.77 -8.86 -11.83
N ALA A 4 -32.45 -8.72 -11.73
CA ALA A 4 -31.49 -9.61 -12.37
C ALA A 4 -30.72 -10.35 -11.27
N SER A 5 -31.36 -11.42 -10.79
CA SER A 5 -30.75 -12.54 -10.10
C SER A 5 -29.88 -13.33 -11.07
N GLY A 6 -28.66 -13.69 -10.66
CA GLY A 6 -27.84 -14.67 -11.39
C GLY A 6 -26.36 -14.55 -11.08
N ALA A 7 -25.91 -15.15 -9.97
CA ALA A 7 -24.50 -15.42 -9.76
C ALA A 7 -24.08 -16.52 -10.74
N ASP A 8 -23.25 -16.16 -11.72
CA ASP A 8 -22.69 -17.08 -12.72
C ASP A 8 -21.48 -17.84 -12.12
N PRO A 9 -21.57 -19.17 -11.95
CA PRO A 9 -20.49 -19.98 -11.36
C PRO A 9 -19.27 -20.17 -12.28
N ASP A 10 -19.36 -19.86 -13.57
CA ASP A 10 -18.30 -20.10 -14.56
C ASP A 10 -17.47 -18.84 -14.92
N ARG A 11 -17.76 -17.72 -14.27
CA ARG A 11 -17.08 -16.43 -14.47
C ARG A 11 -15.57 -16.45 -14.21
N PHE A 12 -15.06 -17.47 -13.52
CA PHE A 12 -13.66 -17.63 -13.15
C PHE A 12 -12.76 -18.27 -14.23
N ARG A 13 -13.27 -18.68 -15.40
CA ARG A 13 -12.51 -19.54 -16.34
C ARG A 13 -11.79 -18.88 -17.51
N ARG A 14 -12.03 -17.60 -17.86
CA ARG A 14 -11.45 -17.01 -19.09
C ARG A 14 -10.60 -15.78 -18.81
N GLY A 15 -9.28 -15.95 -18.93
CA GLY A 15 -8.25 -14.92 -18.71
C GLY A 15 -8.25 -13.82 -19.75
N VAL A 16 -9.03 -12.76 -19.50
CA VAL A 16 -8.88 -11.46 -20.16
C VAL A 16 -8.89 -10.39 -19.07
N PHE A 17 -7.78 -9.66 -18.95
CA PHE A 17 -7.65 -8.50 -18.07
C PHE A 17 -8.63 -7.42 -18.55
N ARG A 18 -9.74 -7.23 -17.81
CA ARG A 18 -10.66 -6.10 -17.96
C ARG A 18 -10.64 -5.31 -16.65
N GLN A 19 -10.28 -4.03 -16.72
CA GLN A 19 -10.40 -3.07 -15.61
C GLN A 19 -11.82 -3.09 -15.03
N GLY A 20 -11.96 -3.26 -13.70
CA GLY A 20 -13.16 -2.90 -12.94
C GLY A 20 -13.99 -4.00 -12.25
N GLN A 21 -13.41 -5.07 -11.67
CA GLN A 21 -14.12 -6.03 -10.80
C GLN A 21 -13.19 -6.62 -9.71
N PRO A 22 -13.72 -6.89 -8.50
CA PRO A 22 -12.91 -7.11 -7.30
C PRO A 22 -12.06 -8.38 -7.33
N ALA A 23 -10.77 -8.18 -7.15
CA ALA A 23 -9.71 -9.15 -7.27
C ALA A 23 -9.38 -9.75 -5.89
N LEU A 24 -10.22 -10.69 -5.47
CA LEU A 24 -9.86 -11.66 -4.44
C LEU A 24 -9.87 -13.04 -5.08
N ARG A 25 -8.74 -13.44 -5.68
CA ARG A 25 -8.26 -14.85 -5.80
C ARG A 25 -7.02 -14.98 -6.72
N ARG A 26 -5.88 -15.30 -6.08
CA ARG A 26 -4.81 -16.24 -6.50
C ARG A 26 -3.50 -15.72 -7.08
N CYS A 27 -2.53 -15.63 -6.18
CA CYS A 27 -1.28 -16.37 -6.08
C CYS A 27 -1.28 -17.63 -6.94
N ARG A 28 -0.34 -17.67 -7.89
CA ARG A 28 0.53 -18.84 -8.11
C ARG A 28 1.62 -18.51 -9.13
N THR A 29 2.85 -18.49 -8.62
CA THR A 29 4.10 -18.91 -9.27
C THR A 29 4.42 -18.41 -10.68
N ARG A 30 5.41 -17.50 -10.78
CA ARG A 30 6.44 -17.54 -11.85
C ARG A 30 7.71 -16.78 -11.43
N ALA A 31 8.59 -17.47 -10.70
CA ALA A 31 9.98 -17.05 -10.57
C ALA A 31 10.76 -17.50 -11.81
N ARG A 32 11.24 -16.55 -12.61
CA ARG A 32 12.37 -16.80 -13.52
C ARG A 32 13.43 -15.72 -13.32
N ARG A 33 14.58 -16.19 -12.83
CA ARG A 33 15.85 -15.49 -12.67
C ARG A 33 16.30 -14.83 -13.97
N ARG A 34 16.87 -13.62 -13.88
CA ARG A 34 18.14 -13.29 -14.54
C ARG A 34 18.95 -12.32 -13.67
N ALA A 35 20.01 -12.84 -13.07
CA ALA A 35 21.15 -12.07 -12.62
C ALA A 35 22.03 -11.77 -13.86
N GLY A 36 22.42 -10.52 -14.03
CA GLY A 36 23.33 -10.07 -15.08
C GLY A 36 24.09 -8.86 -14.60
N ALA A 37 25.34 -9.09 -14.20
CA ALA A 37 26.29 -8.06 -13.82
C ALA A 37 26.61 -7.13 -15.01
N ALA A 38 26.60 -5.82 -14.79
CA ALA A 38 27.20 -4.86 -15.70
C ALA A 38 28.21 -4.02 -14.91
N ARG A 39 29.47 -4.10 -15.36
CA ARG A 39 30.66 -3.49 -14.79
C ARG A 39 30.67 -1.98 -15.03
N SER A 40 31.33 -1.32 -14.09
CA SER A 40 31.91 0.03 -14.09
C SER A 40 32.18 0.64 -15.46
N GLY A 41 31.49 1.76 -15.74
CA GLY A 41 31.92 2.79 -16.67
C GLY A 41 32.08 4.10 -15.88
N ALA A 42 33.31 4.45 -15.55
CA ALA A 42 33.66 5.74 -14.98
C ALA A 42 33.57 6.80 -16.10
N CYS A 43 32.55 7.64 -16.06
CA CYS A 43 32.53 8.88 -16.82
C CYS A 43 32.96 9.99 -15.86
N GLY A 44 34.19 10.46 -16.02
CA GLY A 44 34.72 11.63 -15.34
C GLY A 44 33.94 12.88 -15.77
N GLY A 45 33.08 13.36 -14.88
CA GLY A 45 32.58 14.72 -14.85
C GLY A 45 32.98 15.32 -13.51
N SER A 46 33.55 16.52 -13.52
CA SER A 46 33.98 17.24 -12.32
C SER A 46 32.87 17.27 -11.27
N ALA A 47 33.22 16.88 -10.04
CA ALA A 47 32.34 16.82 -8.87
C ALA A 47 32.01 18.24 -8.33
N GLY A 48 31.45 19.09 -9.19
CA GLY A 48 31.33 20.53 -8.95
C GLY A 48 29.98 21.12 -9.35
N ASP A 49 28.88 20.39 -9.20
CA ASP A 49 27.57 21.00 -8.99
C ASP A 49 26.58 19.97 -8.44
N LEU A 50 26.84 19.53 -7.20
CA LEU A 50 25.81 18.88 -6.40
C LEU A 50 24.68 19.88 -6.27
N HIS A 51 23.58 19.64 -6.99
CA HIS A 51 22.30 20.36 -6.90
C HIS A 51 22.01 20.65 -5.41
N GLN A 52 22.39 21.84 -4.94
CA GLN A 52 22.28 22.18 -3.53
C GLN A 52 20.79 22.22 -3.24
N ARG A 53 20.30 21.18 -2.56
CA ARG A 53 18.88 21.08 -2.22
C ARG A 53 18.57 22.30 -1.34
N ARG A 54 17.72 23.20 -1.86
CA ARG A 54 17.23 24.36 -1.14
C ARG A 54 15.75 24.20 -0.83
N VAL A 55 15.31 24.79 0.28
CA VAL A 55 13.90 24.86 0.68
C VAL A 55 13.45 26.31 0.80
N PRO A 56 12.18 26.61 0.49
CA PRO A 56 11.64 27.95 0.67
C PRO A 56 11.62 28.30 2.16
N SER A 57 12.12 29.49 2.50
CA SER A 57 11.95 30.10 3.82
C SER A 57 10.81 31.11 3.82
N LEU A 58 10.33 31.44 5.02
CA LEU A 58 9.21 32.36 5.25
C LEU A 58 9.47 33.77 4.70
N ASP A 59 10.73 34.13 4.51
CA ASP A 59 11.19 35.38 3.90
C ASP A 59 11.24 35.33 2.36
N GLY A 60 10.70 34.28 1.74
CA GLY A 60 10.64 34.10 0.29
C GLY A 60 11.97 33.70 -0.36
N ARG A 61 13.04 33.50 0.42
CA ARG A 61 14.35 33.04 -0.10
C ARG A 61 14.45 31.52 -0.11
N TRP A 62 15.38 31.02 -0.92
CA TRP A 62 15.73 29.60 -0.95
C TRP A 62 16.97 29.35 -0.08
N ARG A 63 16.78 28.75 1.08
CA ARG A 63 17.85 28.41 2.03
C ARG A 63 18.35 26.98 1.83
N ALA A 64 19.57 26.68 2.28
CA ALA A 64 20.08 25.31 2.30
C ALA A 64 19.18 24.38 3.15
N VAL A 65 18.92 23.17 2.66
CA VAL A 65 18.18 22.13 3.39
C VAL A 65 18.96 21.74 4.64
N ARG A 66 18.32 21.88 5.80
CA ARG A 66 18.82 21.36 7.06
C ARG A 66 18.36 19.90 7.26
N PRO A 67 19.00 19.11 8.13
CA PRO A 67 18.54 17.76 8.45
C PRO A 67 17.05 17.72 8.85
N GLU A 68 16.58 18.66 9.68
CA GLU A 68 15.19 18.76 10.12
C GLU A 68 14.18 19.07 9.00
N ASP A 69 14.65 19.64 7.89
CA ASP A 69 13.81 19.87 6.70
C ASP A 69 13.59 18.57 5.91
N ARG A 70 14.35 17.51 6.19
CA ARG A 70 14.18 16.21 5.53
C ARG A 70 12.91 15.55 6.03
N ARG A 71 11.97 15.29 5.13
CA ARG A 71 10.71 14.59 5.44
C ARG A 71 10.91 13.28 6.21
N ALA A 72 12.00 12.55 5.93
CA ALA A 72 12.34 11.33 6.65
C ALA A 72 12.53 11.55 8.16
N ASP A 73 13.19 12.65 8.54
CA ASP A 73 13.44 12.97 9.94
C ASP A 73 12.16 13.48 10.63
N GLN A 74 11.26 14.13 9.88
CA GLN A 74 9.93 14.53 10.37
C GLN A 74 9.00 13.35 10.67
N PHE A 75 9.01 12.30 9.83
CA PHE A 75 8.22 11.10 10.10
C PHE A 75 8.73 10.36 11.34
N ARG A 76 10.06 10.24 11.49
CA ARG A 76 10.69 9.64 12.67
C ARG A 76 10.32 10.34 13.97
N ALA A 77 10.29 11.68 13.95
CA ALA A 77 9.96 12.49 15.11
C ALA A 77 8.48 12.40 15.55
N ARG A 78 7.58 11.94 14.66
CA ARG A 78 6.13 11.83 14.91
C ARG A 78 5.67 10.42 15.27
N GLN A 79 6.59 9.52 15.59
CA GLN A 79 6.22 8.15 15.93
C GLN A 79 5.46 8.10 17.23
N SER A 80 4.35 7.35 17.22
CA SER A 80 3.69 6.94 18.45
C SER A 80 4.60 5.96 19.20
N ASP A 81 4.37 5.84 20.49
CA ASP A 81 5.01 4.85 21.37
C ASP A 81 4.57 3.40 21.09
N GLY A 82 4.01 3.13 19.91
CA GLY A 82 3.52 1.81 19.50
C GLY A 82 2.17 1.42 20.10
N ARG A 83 1.51 2.29 20.87
CA ARG A 83 0.18 1.99 21.42
C ARG A 83 -0.86 1.84 20.33
N VAL A 84 -1.59 0.73 20.38
CA VAL A 84 -2.74 0.44 19.52
C VAL A 84 -4.02 0.82 20.25
N ALA A 85 -5.09 1.10 19.51
CA ALA A 85 -6.39 1.43 20.11
C ALA A 85 -6.93 0.24 20.93
N PRO A 86 -7.62 0.48 22.06
CA PRO A 86 -8.21 -0.59 22.86
C PRO A 86 -9.12 -1.49 22.05
N GLY A 87 -8.97 -2.81 22.19
CA GLY A 87 -9.71 -3.83 21.45
C GLY A 87 -9.11 -4.19 20.08
N LEU A 88 -7.99 -3.56 19.71
CA LEU A 88 -7.21 -3.88 18.51
C LEU A 88 -5.76 -4.28 18.87
N GLU A 89 -5.52 -4.67 20.12
CA GLU A 89 -4.22 -5.19 20.53
C GLU A 89 -3.86 -6.44 19.72
N PRO A 90 -2.66 -6.49 19.13
CA PRO A 90 -2.21 -7.67 18.42
C PRO A 90 -2.19 -8.89 19.32
N ARG A 91 -2.57 -10.05 18.77
CA ARG A 91 -2.38 -11.34 19.45
C ARG A 91 -0.90 -11.72 19.45
N GLU A 92 -0.51 -12.64 20.34
CA GLU A 92 0.90 -13.08 20.47
C GLU A 92 1.47 -13.71 19.19
N ASP A 93 0.60 -14.31 18.37
CA ASP A 93 0.95 -14.96 17.10
C ASP A 93 0.87 -14.04 15.87
N GLU A 94 0.51 -12.76 16.07
CA GLU A 94 0.39 -11.79 14.98
C GLU A 94 1.69 -11.01 14.74
N LEU A 95 2.06 -10.89 13.46
CA LEU A 95 3.25 -10.15 13.07
C LEU A 95 3.04 -8.63 13.21
N VAL A 96 3.81 -7.99 14.09
CA VAL A 96 3.84 -6.53 14.25
C VAL A 96 5.05 -5.94 13.52
N ILE A 97 4.81 -5.05 12.56
CA ILE A 97 5.87 -4.34 11.81
C ILE A 97 5.85 -2.86 12.15
N SER A 98 6.97 -2.38 12.69
CA SER A 98 7.20 -0.95 12.89
C SER A 98 7.65 -0.28 11.59
N LYS A 99 6.96 0.77 11.16
CA LYS A 99 7.28 1.52 9.94
C LYS A 99 7.66 2.96 10.23
N GLN A 100 8.64 3.47 9.49
CA GLN A 100 9.14 4.84 9.63
C GLN A 100 8.50 5.83 8.63
N TYR A 101 7.76 5.31 7.64
CA TYR A 101 7.24 6.10 6.53
C TYR A 101 5.75 5.80 6.28
N ALA A 102 5.15 6.49 5.32
CA ALA A 102 3.72 6.35 5.02
C ALA A 102 3.36 4.92 4.63
N SER A 103 4.03 4.37 3.60
CA SER A 103 3.84 3.00 3.16
C SER A 103 4.34 2.00 4.19
N ALA A 104 3.58 0.92 4.41
CA ALA A 104 3.98 -0.19 5.24
C ALA A 104 5.12 -1.04 4.63
N PHE A 105 5.38 -0.91 3.33
CA PHE A 105 6.45 -1.63 2.63
C PHE A 105 7.78 -0.88 2.66
N PHE A 106 7.73 0.45 2.61
CA PHE A 106 8.94 1.24 2.41
C PHE A 106 9.84 1.19 3.65
N GLY A 107 11.00 0.55 3.49
CA GLY A 107 11.99 0.40 4.57
C GLY A 107 11.60 -0.63 5.63
N THR A 108 10.73 -1.60 5.31
CA THR A 108 10.35 -2.70 6.20
C THR A 108 10.57 -4.06 5.54
N SER A 109 10.43 -5.14 6.31
CA SER A 109 10.49 -6.53 5.81
C SER A 109 9.16 -7.04 5.23
N LEU A 110 8.10 -6.22 5.18
CA LEU A 110 6.74 -6.66 4.87
C LEU A 110 6.65 -7.40 3.53
N ALA A 111 7.20 -6.85 2.44
CA ALA A 111 7.14 -7.48 1.12
C ALA A 111 7.78 -8.87 1.10
N SER A 112 8.98 -9.00 1.68
CA SER A 112 9.71 -10.27 1.73
C SER A 112 8.97 -11.30 2.59
N THR A 113 8.42 -10.89 3.73
CA THR A 113 7.67 -11.78 4.61
C THR A 113 6.39 -12.29 3.94
N LEU A 114 5.62 -11.39 3.31
CA LEU A 114 4.39 -11.76 2.62
C LEU A 114 4.67 -12.72 1.45
N THR A 115 5.71 -12.45 0.69
CA THR A 115 6.14 -13.30 -0.44
C THR A 115 6.59 -14.69 0.04
N ALA A 116 7.39 -14.74 1.11
CA ALA A 116 7.86 -16.00 1.68
C ALA A 116 6.71 -16.87 2.20
N ASN A 117 5.67 -16.24 2.77
CA ASN A 117 4.46 -16.92 3.24
C ASN A 117 3.47 -17.26 2.11
N GLY A 118 3.76 -16.89 0.86
CA GLY A 118 2.93 -17.20 -0.30
C GLY A 118 1.63 -16.40 -0.38
N HIS A 119 1.54 -15.24 0.28
CA HIS A 119 0.39 -14.35 0.17
C HIS A 119 0.38 -13.64 -1.20
N ASP A 120 -0.82 -13.40 -1.73
CA ASP A 120 -1.07 -12.74 -3.01
C ASP A 120 -1.90 -11.47 -2.93
N SER A 121 -2.65 -11.33 -1.85
CA SER A 121 -3.70 -10.35 -1.69
C SER A 121 -3.62 -9.79 -0.28
N LEU A 122 -4.01 -8.52 -0.16
CA LEU A 122 -3.90 -7.77 1.07
C LEU A 122 -5.19 -7.01 1.33
N ILE A 123 -5.84 -7.33 2.44
CA ILE A 123 -6.94 -6.54 2.97
C ILE A 123 -6.33 -5.41 3.79
N ILE A 124 -6.58 -4.17 3.39
CA ILE A 124 -5.99 -2.95 3.95
C ILE A 124 -7.06 -2.18 4.72
N THR A 125 -6.74 -1.89 5.97
CA THR A 125 -7.55 -1.10 6.91
C THR A 125 -6.69 -0.06 7.63
N GLY A 126 -7.31 0.85 8.38
CA GLY A 126 -6.61 1.79 9.25
C GLY A 126 -6.60 3.23 8.77
N LEU A 127 -5.59 4.00 9.18
CA LEU A 127 -5.62 5.45 9.08
C LEU A 127 -4.23 6.08 8.89
N SER A 128 -4.08 7.19 8.15
CA SER A 128 -5.14 7.87 7.38
C SER A 128 -5.27 7.36 5.93
N THR A 129 -6.46 7.53 5.36
CA THR A 129 -6.83 7.08 4.00
C THR A 129 -5.91 7.68 2.93
N SER A 130 -5.74 9.00 2.94
CA SER A 130 -4.92 9.72 1.97
C SER A 130 -3.41 9.57 2.17
N GLY A 131 -3.00 9.13 3.36
CA GLY A 131 -1.60 9.00 3.74
C GLY A 131 -1.14 7.55 3.67
N CYS A 132 -1.17 6.89 4.83
CA CYS A 132 -0.56 5.57 5.00
C CYS A 132 -1.32 4.48 4.22
N VAL A 133 -2.65 4.53 4.19
CA VAL A 133 -3.48 3.55 3.48
C VAL A 133 -3.20 3.62 1.99
N ARG A 134 -3.32 4.81 1.36
CA ARG A 134 -3.03 4.98 -0.07
C ARG A 134 -1.60 4.62 -0.44
N ALA A 135 -0.61 5.06 0.34
CA ALA A 135 0.78 4.71 0.07
C ALA A 135 1.00 3.19 0.11
N THR A 136 0.39 2.50 1.07
CA THR A 136 0.48 1.04 1.18
C THR A 136 -0.28 0.32 0.06
N CYS A 137 -1.44 0.83 -0.37
CA CYS A 137 -2.21 0.29 -1.48
C CYS A 137 -1.43 0.37 -2.80
N VAL A 138 -0.81 1.52 -3.08
CA VAL A 138 0.03 1.69 -4.27
C VAL A 138 1.23 0.76 -4.23
N ASP A 139 1.95 0.69 -3.10
CA ASP A 139 3.13 -0.17 -2.99
C ASP A 139 2.78 -1.67 -3.03
N ALA A 140 1.63 -2.07 -2.47
CA ALA A 140 1.13 -3.43 -2.60
C ALA A 140 1.00 -3.84 -4.07
N CYS A 141 0.38 -2.97 -4.89
CA CYS A 141 0.28 -3.16 -6.33
C CYS A 141 1.66 -3.21 -7.00
N GLN A 142 2.61 -2.35 -6.61
CA GLN A 142 3.97 -2.33 -7.16
C GLN A 142 4.78 -3.58 -6.82
N HIS A 143 4.51 -4.19 -5.66
CA HIS A 143 5.11 -5.45 -5.24
C HIS A 143 4.39 -6.70 -5.80
N GLY A 144 3.33 -6.52 -6.59
CA GLY A 144 2.59 -7.59 -7.24
C GLY A 144 1.53 -8.26 -6.36
N PHE A 145 1.19 -7.66 -5.22
CA PHE A 145 0.04 -8.06 -4.42
C PHE A 145 -1.23 -7.40 -4.95
N ILE A 146 -2.37 -8.02 -4.67
CA ILE A 146 -3.69 -7.49 -5.00
C ILE A 146 -4.25 -6.74 -3.77
N PRO A 147 -4.31 -5.40 -3.77
CA PRO A 147 -4.80 -4.66 -2.62
C PRO A 147 -6.32 -4.54 -2.64
N ILE A 148 -6.94 -4.85 -1.50
CA ILE A 148 -8.36 -4.68 -1.23
C ILE A 148 -8.50 -3.71 -0.06
N VAL A 149 -9.10 -2.55 -0.28
CA VAL A 149 -9.31 -1.53 0.75
C VAL A 149 -10.74 -1.64 1.26
N VAL A 150 -10.90 -1.77 2.57
CA VAL A 150 -12.23 -1.85 3.21
C VAL A 150 -12.71 -0.44 3.52
N GLU A 151 -13.70 0.05 2.78
CA GLU A 151 -14.18 1.44 2.83
C GLU A 151 -14.51 1.88 4.27
N GLU A 152 -15.30 1.09 4.99
CA GLU A 152 -15.76 1.43 6.34
C GLU A 152 -14.71 1.20 7.43
N ALA A 153 -13.57 0.57 7.09
CA ALA A 153 -12.46 0.34 8.02
C ALA A 153 -11.26 1.25 7.74
N VAL A 154 -11.40 2.24 6.87
CA VAL A 154 -10.41 3.29 6.67
C VAL A 154 -10.98 4.67 6.98
N GLY A 155 -10.13 5.58 7.47
CA GLY A 155 -10.57 6.91 7.89
C GLY A 155 -9.59 8.03 7.55
N ASP A 156 -10.07 9.27 7.48
CA ASP A 156 -9.24 10.46 7.35
C ASP A 156 -9.85 11.63 8.13
N ARG A 157 -9.08 12.69 8.34
CA ARG A 157 -9.50 13.90 9.06
C ARG A 157 -10.51 14.74 8.26
N HIS A 158 -10.46 14.64 6.94
CA HIS A 158 -11.35 15.37 6.02
C HIS A 158 -12.05 14.41 5.07
N ALA A 159 -13.38 14.50 5.03
CA ALA A 159 -14.22 13.59 4.26
C ALA A 159 -13.99 13.69 2.74
N ASP A 160 -13.75 14.91 2.22
CA ASP A 160 -13.51 15.11 0.78
C ASP A 160 -12.20 14.45 0.33
N VAL A 161 -11.16 14.60 1.16
CA VAL A 161 -9.85 13.97 0.94
C VAL A 161 -9.98 12.45 1.01
N HIS A 162 -10.71 11.92 1.99
CA HIS A 162 -10.99 10.49 2.10
C HIS A 162 -11.66 9.94 0.82
N ARG A 163 -12.77 10.55 0.37
CA ARG A 163 -13.51 10.10 -0.82
C ARG A 163 -12.67 10.19 -2.10
N ALA A 164 -11.92 11.27 -2.29
CA ALA A 164 -11.05 11.43 -3.46
C ALA A 164 -9.98 10.32 -3.53
N ASN A 165 -9.40 9.94 -2.38
CA ASN A 165 -8.38 8.92 -2.34
C ASN A 165 -8.96 7.51 -2.50
N LEU A 166 -10.15 7.22 -1.97
CA LEU A 166 -10.86 5.96 -2.24
C LEU A 166 -11.16 5.81 -3.74
N PHE A 167 -11.67 6.87 -4.38
CA PHE A 167 -11.91 6.88 -5.82
C PHE A 167 -10.65 6.57 -6.63
N ASP A 168 -9.54 7.26 -6.33
CA ASP A 168 -8.26 7.03 -6.99
C ASP A 168 -7.74 5.60 -6.82
N MET A 169 -7.86 5.05 -5.60
CA MET A 169 -7.44 3.68 -5.30
C MET A 169 -8.24 2.66 -6.08
N ASN A 170 -9.57 2.78 -6.05
CA ASN A 170 -10.48 1.89 -6.77
C ASN A 170 -10.28 1.94 -8.29
N ALA A 171 -9.92 3.11 -8.82
CA ALA A 171 -9.77 3.30 -10.26
C ALA A 171 -8.46 2.71 -10.80
N LYS A 172 -7.40 2.60 -9.99
CA LYS A 172 -6.03 2.39 -10.51
C LYS A 172 -5.18 1.35 -9.80
N TYR A 173 -5.38 1.14 -8.50
CA TYR A 173 -4.39 0.42 -7.68
C TYR A 173 -4.95 -0.88 -7.08
N GLY A 174 -6.23 -0.89 -6.71
CA GLY A 174 -6.88 -2.03 -6.07
C GLY A 174 -8.38 -1.86 -6.04
N ASP A 175 -9.05 -2.71 -5.30
CA ASP A 175 -10.50 -2.67 -5.16
C ASP A 175 -10.90 -2.07 -3.82
N VAL A 176 -11.82 -1.11 -3.86
CA VAL A 176 -12.47 -0.58 -2.66
C VAL A 176 -13.79 -1.31 -2.51
N VAL A 177 -13.94 -2.04 -1.40
CA VAL A 177 -15.09 -2.92 -1.15
C VAL A 177 -15.69 -2.62 0.23
N GLY A 178 -16.96 -2.97 0.36
CA GLY A 178 -17.67 -2.86 1.63
C GLY A 178 -17.24 -3.94 2.62
N LYS A 179 -17.30 -3.62 3.91
CA LYS A 179 -16.98 -4.53 5.03
C LYS A 179 -17.75 -5.83 4.96
N ALA A 180 -19.05 -5.78 4.61
CA ALA A 180 -19.90 -6.97 4.55
C ALA A 180 -19.38 -7.99 3.53
N GLU A 181 -19.02 -7.53 2.33
CA GLU A 181 -18.47 -8.37 1.26
C GLU A 181 -17.18 -9.07 1.68
N VAL A 182 -16.31 -8.36 2.39
CA VAL A 182 -15.05 -8.94 2.90
C VAL A 182 -15.31 -9.98 3.97
N LEU A 183 -16.22 -9.73 4.91
CA LEU A 183 -16.56 -10.69 5.95
C LEU A 183 -17.21 -11.96 5.37
N GLU A 184 -18.09 -11.81 4.40
CA GLU A 184 -18.69 -12.93 3.65
C GLU A 184 -17.60 -13.75 2.94
N HIS A 185 -16.65 -13.08 2.29
CA HIS A 185 -15.53 -13.74 1.63
C HIS A 185 -14.66 -14.53 2.61
N LEU A 186 -14.29 -13.94 3.74
CA LEU A 186 -13.46 -14.59 4.76
C LEU A 186 -14.18 -15.79 5.39
N ALA A 187 -15.47 -15.67 5.67
CA ALA A 187 -16.28 -16.78 6.19
C ALA A 187 -16.32 -17.95 5.20
N ALA A 188 -16.45 -17.66 3.90
CA ALA A 188 -16.43 -18.69 2.86
C ALA A 188 -15.07 -19.40 2.71
N LEU A 189 -13.96 -18.74 3.08
CA LEU A 189 -12.64 -19.37 3.10
C LEU A 189 -12.41 -20.26 4.32
N ALA A 190 -12.97 -19.89 5.48
CA ALA A 190 -12.83 -20.67 6.72
C ALA A 190 -13.60 -22.01 6.68
N GLY A 191 -14.64 -22.10 5.85
CA GLY A 191 -15.42 -23.32 5.64
C GLY A 191 -14.95 -24.22 4.50
N ALA A 192 -13.87 -23.85 3.78
CA ALA A 192 -13.34 -24.55 2.61
C ALA A 192 -12.03 -25.29 2.92
#